data_AF-A0A136LUW9-F1
#
_entry.id   AF-A0A136LUW9-F1
#
_cell.length_a   1.000
_cell.length_b   1.000
_cell.length_c   1.000
_cell.angle_alpha   90.00
_cell.angle_beta   90.00
_cell.angle_gamma   90.00
#
_symmetry.space_group_name_H-M   'P 1'
#
loop_
_entity.id
_entity.type
_entity.pdbx_description
1 polymer ?
#
loop_
_entity_poly.entity_id
_entity_poly.type
_entity_poly.pdbx_seq_one_letter_code
_entity_poly.pdbx_strand_id
1 'polypeptide(L)'
;MSRSIWNILEEPFDVEEHDWKDGQIYLRKDAIRRRLTEADPRWELSPPAIVNVHDDVVIMTASLIVAGISRAGIGTGVIQHARIDPKTGEVNRTVEANLLAKAYKSAASDCLPRAALEFNVGWYLRHLSDQAKQWVKTREGLQKYLASLNKHWALNGGGRRFVEKMEAWN
;
A
#
# COMPACT_ATOMS: atom_id res chain seq x y z
N MET A 1 21.58 -16.62 13.46
CA MET A 1 20.17 -16.72 13.92
C MET A 1 19.28 -16.35 12.75
N SER A 2 18.36 -17.24 12.34
CA SER A 2 17.38 -16.92 11.29
C SER A 2 16.44 -15.82 11.81
N ARG A 3 16.28 -14.72 11.06
CA ARG A 3 15.28 -13.70 11.36
C ARG A 3 13.90 -14.34 11.24
N SER A 4 12.98 -14.05 12.18
CA SER A 4 11.61 -14.55 12.06
C SER A 4 10.93 -13.91 10.84
N ILE A 5 10.02 -14.65 10.19
CA ILE A 5 9.20 -14.17 9.07
C ILE A 5 8.52 -12.83 9.45
N TRP A 6 7.98 -12.76 10.67
CA TRP A 6 7.30 -11.57 11.17
C TRP A 6 8.23 -10.37 11.32
N ASN A 7 9.46 -10.57 11.76
CA ASN A 7 10.43 -9.48 11.87
C ASN A 7 10.79 -8.92 10.48
N ILE A 8 10.90 -9.79 9.46
CA ILE A 8 11.16 -9.37 8.09
C ILE A 8 9.99 -8.52 7.58
N LEU A 9 8.75 -8.98 7.73
CA LEU A 9 7.57 -8.24 7.24
C LEU A 9 7.36 -6.90 7.94
N GLU A 10 7.66 -6.81 9.24
CA GLU A 10 7.44 -5.61 10.06
C GLU A 10 8.56 -4.56 9.96
N GLU A 11 9.75 -4.92 9.43
CA GLU A 11 10.88 -4.00 9.33
C GLU A 11 10.55 -2.82 8.39
N PRO A 12 10.90 -1.57 8.74
CA PRO A 12 10.75 -0.45 7.83
C PRO A 12 11.46 -0.70 6.49
N PHE A 13 10.91 -0.18 5.40
CA PHE A 13 11.55 -0.26 4.08
C PHE A 13 12.64 0.82 3.95
N ASP A 14 13.59 0.59 3.05
CA ASP A 14 14.58 1.60 2.69
C ASP A 14 13.92 2.79 1.97
N VAL A 15 14.55 3.96 2.03
CA VAL A 15 14.06 5.18 1.34
C VAL A 15 13.82 4.91 -0.15
N GLU A 16 14.68 4.12 -0.81
CA GLU A 16 14.58 3.80 -2.24
C GLU A 16 13.39 2.90 -2.60
N GLU A 17 12.78 2.26 -1.62
CA GLU A 17 11.64 1.37 -1.81
C GLU A 17 10.30 2.11 -1.71
N HIS A 18 10.35 3.43 -1.48
CA HIS A 18 9.22 4.32 -1.48
C HIS A 18 9.18 5.15 -2.76
N ASP A 19 8.00 5.63 -3.11
CA ASP A 19 7.78 6.58 -4.18
C ASP A 19 6.63 7.54 -3.81
N TRP A 20 6.43 8.58 -4.61
CA TRP A 20 5.45 9.63 -4.37
C TRP A 20 4.55 9.82 -5.57
N LYS A 21 3.25 9.95 -5.29
CA LYS A 21 2.25 10.31 -6.28
C LYS A 21 1.28 11.31 -5.69
N ASP A 22 1.10 12.44 -6.36
CA ASP A 22 0.20 13.52 -5.93
C ASP A 22 0.47 13.98 -4.48
N GLY A 23 1.76 13.99 -4.09
CA GLY A 23 2.20 14.34 -2.73
C GLY A 23 1.95 13.27 -1.66
N GLN A 24 1.43 12.10 -2.04
CA GLN A 24 1.24 10.94 -1.18
C GLN A 24 2.39 9.95 -1.35
N ILE A 25 3.00 9.57 -0.25
CA ILE A 25 4.02 8.51 -0.22
C ILE A 25 3.36 7.14 -0.31
N TYR A 26 3.99 6.21 -1.03
CA TYR A 26 3.58 4.83 -1.09
C TYR A 26 4.80 3.90 -1.23
N LEU A 27 4.62 2.63 -0.88
CA LEU A 27 5.63 1.60 -1.10
C LEU A 27 5.55 1.08 -2.53
N ARG A 28 6.69 0.94 -3.19
CA ARG A 28 6.73 0.34 -4.53
C ARG A 28 6.32 -1.13 -4.45
N LYS A 29 5.54 -1.58 -5.42
CA LYS A 29 4.99 -2.96 -5.43
C LYS A 29 6.07 -4.04 -5.55
N ASP A 30 7.14 -3.77 -6.30
CA ASP A 30 8.30 -4.64 -6.40
C ASP A 30 9.02 -4.80 -5.05
N ALA A 31 9.14 -3.73 -4.27
CA ALA A 31 9.70 -3.78 -2.92
C ALA A 31 8.85 -4.67 -1.99
N ILE A 32 7.53 -4.49 -2.00
CA ILE A 32 6.60 -5.34 -1.23
C ILE A 32 6.75 -6.81 -1.64
N ARG A 33 6.78 -7.11 -2.95
CA ARG A 33 6.97 -8.48 -3.45
C ARG A 33 8.29 -9.08 -3.01
N ARG A 34 9.39 -8.31 -3.11
CA ARG A 34 10.72 -8.74 -2.66
C ARG A 34 10.71 -9.09 -1.17
N ARG A 35 10.10 -8.24 -0.34
CA ARG A 35 10.00 -8.48 1.10
C ARG A 35 9.15 -9.71 1.44
N LEU A 36 8.03 -9.90 0.75
CA LEU A 36 7.21 -11.10 0.88
C LEU A 36 7.99 -12.36 0.49
N THR A 37 8.71 -12.33 -0.62
CA THR A 37 9.56 -13.46 -1.07
C THR A 37 10.70 -13.76 -0.11
N GLU A 38 11.31 -12.73 0.50
CA GLU A 38 12.33 -12.90 1.53
C GLU A 38 11.76 -13.54 2.81
N ALA A 39 10.57 -13.12 3.23
CA ALA A 39 9.92 -13.63 4.42
C ALA A 39 9.36 -15.06 4.23
N ASP A 40 8.71 -15.32 3.10
CA ASP A 40 8.15 -16.62 2.73
C ASP A 40 8.16 -16.80 1.20
N PRO A 41 9.11 -17.56 0.62
CA PRO A 41 9.19 -17.78 -0.82
C PRO A 41 7.95 -18.44 -1.45
N ARG A 42 7.03 -18.99 -0.64
CA ARG A 42 5.80 -19.66 -1.08
C ARG A 42 4.55 -18.79 -0.86
N TRP A 43 4.73 -17.48 -0.63
CA TRP A 43 3.59 -16.58 -0.51
C TRP A 43 2.73 -16.61 -1.78
N GLU A 44 1.43 -16.43 -1.62
CA GLU A 44 0.47 -16.45 -2.73
C GLU A 44 -0.47 -15.27 -2.64
N LEU A 45 -0.79 -14.66 -3.79
CA LEU A 45 -1.87 -13.68 -3.89
C LEU A 45 -2.92 -14.24 -4.85
N SER A 46 -4.15 -14.35 -4.37
CA SER A 46 -5.27 -14.77 -5.21
C SER A 46 -5.49 -13.75 -6.34
N PRO A 47 -6.07 -14.18 -7.48
CA PRO A 47 -6.57 -13.23 -8.46
C PRO A 47 -7.53 -12.23 -7.79
N PRO A 48 -7.44 -10.91 -8.11
CA PRO A 48 -8.40 -9.94 -7.64
C PRO A 48 -9.81 -10.28 -8.12
N ALA A 49 -10.77 -10.27 -7.21
CA ALA A 49 -12.18 -10.48 -7.48
C ALA A 49 -12.97 -9.17 -7.30
N ILE A 50 -13.96 -8.94 -8.16
CA ILE A 50 -14.86 -7.79 -8.03
C ILE A 50 -15.75 -8.01 -6.80
N VAL A 51 -15.74 -7.04 -5.89
CA VAL A 51 -16.66 -6.98 -4.76
C VAL A 51 -17.86 -6.14 -5.12
N ASN A 52 -17.61 -4.96 -5.70
CA ASN A 52 -18.66 -4.04 -6.11
C ASN A 52 -18.16 -3.12 -7.23
N VAL A 53 -19.08 -2.64 -8.06
CA VAL A 53 -18.87 -1.55 -9.00
C VAL A 53 -20.03 -0.59 -8.81
N HIS A 54 -19.75 0.60 -8.28
CA HIS A 54 -20.77 1.60 -8.00
C HIS A 54 -20.37 2.89 -8.68
N ASP A 55 -21.19 3.37 -9.62
CA ASP A 55 -21.06 4.61 -10.40
C ASP A 55 -19.62 5.01 -10.76
N ASP A 56 -18.92 5.63 -9.81
CA ASP A 56 -17.57 6.19 -10.00
C ASP A 56 -16.44 5.35 -9.37
N VAL A 57 -16.70 4.16 -8.83
CA VAL A 57 -15.72 3.36 -8.09
C VAL A 57 -15.82 1.87 -8.39
N VAL A 58 -14.66 1.26 -8.66
CA VAL A 58 -14.45 -0.19 -8.71
C VAL A 58 -13.81 -0.63 -7.41
N ILE A 59 -14.43 -1.60 -6.74
CA ILE A 59 -13.94 -2.21 -5.49
C ILE A 59 -13.60 -3.67 -5.77
N MET A 60 -12.37 -4.05 -5.50
CA MET A 60 -11.87 -5.42 -5.64
C MET A 60 -11.27 -5.92 -4.34
N THR A 61 -11.21 -7.25 -4.19
CA THR A 61 -10.55 -7.92 -3.08
C THR A 61 -9.57 -8.95 -3.60
N ALA A 62 -8.47 -9.17 -2.87
CA ALA A 62 -7.60 -10.32 -3.06
C ALA A 62 -7.11 -10.83 -1.70
N SER A 63 -6.93 -12.15 -1.61
CA SER A 63 -6.36 -12.80 -0.43
C SER A 63 -4.86 -13.01 -0.62
N LEU A 64 -4.07 -12.59 0.36
CA LEU A 64 -2.64 -12.82 0.46
C LEU A 64 -2.40 -13.90 1.51
N ILE A 65 -1.68 -14.95 1.13
CA ILE A 65 -1.28 -16.05 2.01
C ILE A 65 0.22 -15.92 2.28
N VAL A 66 0.60 -15.83 3.55
CA VAL A 66 2.00 -15.79 4.01
C VAL A 66 2.15 -16.74 5.19
N ALA A 67 3.09 -17.66 5.11
CA ALA A 67 3.34 -18.71 6.10
C ALA A 67 2.07 -19.49 6.47
N GLY A 68 1.19 -19.74 5.50
CA GLY A 68 -0.08 -20.44 5.67
C GLY A 68 -1.22 -19.62 6.28
N ILE A 69 -0.98 -18.35 6.65
CA ILE A 69 -2.02 -17.45 7.15
C ILE A 69 -2.58 -16.64 5.98
N SER A 70 -3.90 -16.61 5.84
CA SER A 70 -4.58 -15.82 4.81
C SER A 70 -5.16 -14.53 5.39
N ARG A 71 -4.91 -13.39 4.72
CA ARG A 71 -5.55 -12.10 5.00
C ARG A 71 -5.96 -11.45 3.69
N ALA A 72 -7.08 -10.74 3.69
CA ALA A 72 -7.61 -10.09 2.50
C ALA A 72 -7.36 -8.58 2.53
N GLY A 73 -7.09 -8.01 1.36
CA GLY A 73 -7.01 -6.56 1.16
C GLY A 73 -8.05 -6.09 0.15
N ILE A 74 -8.64 -4.92 0.42
CA ILE A 74 -9.55 -4.24 -0.51
C ILE A 74 -8.78 -3.20 -1.30
N GLY A 75 -8.78 -3.34 -2.62
CA GLY A 75 -8.27 -2.34 -3.55
C GLY A 75 -9.39 -1.54 -4.19
N THR A 76 -9.14 -0.24 -4.40
CA THR A 76 -10.13 0.68 -4.99
C THR A 76 -9.58 1.37 -6.23
N GLY A 77 -10.44 1.59 -7.22
CA GLY A 77 -10.13 2.37 -8.41
C GLY A 77 -11.25 3.34 -8.72
N VAL A 78 -10.91 4.62 -8.89
CA VAL A 78 -11.89 5.66 -9.24
C VAL A 78 -12.07 5.69 -10.75
N ILE A 79 -13.30 5.56 -11.21
CA ILE A 79 -13.73 5.74 -12.59
C ILE A 79 -13.70 7.24 -12.86
N GLN A 80 -12.97 7.62 -13.90
CA GLN A 80 -12.94 8.99 -14.39
C GLN A 80 -13.75 9.04 -15.68
N HIS A 81 -14.58 10.06 -15.84
CA HIS A 81 -15.36 10.25 -17.06
C HIS A 81 -14.65 11.19 -18.03
N ALA A 82 -14.70 10.85 -19.31
CA ALA A 82 -14.24 11.68 -20.40
C ALA A 82 -15.10 12.94 -20.47
N ARG A 83 -14.44 14.07 -20.75
CA ARG A 83 -15.15 15.34 -20.93
C ARG A 83 -15.97 15.28 -22.22
N ILE A 84 -17.16 15.85 -22.16
CA ILE A 84 -17.99 16.11 -23.34
C ILE A 84 -17.28 17.15 -24.19
N ASP A 85 -17.12 16.88 -25.48
CA ASP A 85 -16.57 17.86 -26.41
C ASP A 85 -17.54 19.05 -26.50
N PRO A 86 -17.11 20.29 -26.18
CA PRO A 86 -18.00 21.45 -26.16
C PRO A 86 -18.51 21.86 -27.54
N LYS A 87 -17.87 21.41 -28.64
CA LYS A 87 -18.25 21.72 -30.01
C LYS A 87 -19.24 20.72 -30.59
N THR A 88 -19.07 19.43 -30.29
CA THR A 88 -19.91 18.36 -30.85
C THR A 88 -20.96 17.85 -29.86
N GLY A 89 -20.80 18.10 -28.56
CA GLY A 89 -21.66 17.55 -27.52
C GLY A 89 -21.45 16.05 -27.28
N GLU A 90 -20.45 15.44 -27.92
CA GLU A 90 -20.21 14.00 -27.85
C GLU A 90 -19.11 13.64 -26.84
N VAL A 91 -19.23 12.45 -26.25
CA VAL A 91 -18.20 11.84 -25.41
C VAL A 91 -17.29 10.99 -26.29
N ASN A 92 -15.97 11.16 -26.15
CA ASN A 92 -15.02 10.26 -26.79
C ASN A 92 -15.06 8.89 -26.11
N ARG A 93 -15.80 7.94 -26.71
CA ARG A 93 -16.01 6.59 -26.16
C ARG A 93 -14.72 5.79 -25.98
N THR A 94 -13.71 6.02 -26.82
CA THR A 94 -12.40 5.37 -26.68
C THR A 94 -11.67 5.85 -25.43
N VAL A 95 -11.71 7.17 -25.17
CA VAL A 95 -11.15 7.74 -23.94
C VAL A 95 -11.91 7.22 -22.72
N GLU A 96 -13.25 7.20 -22.77
CA GLU A 96 -14.09 6.67 -21.69
C GLU A 96 -13.74 5.21 -21.35
N ALA A 97 -13.66 4.34 -22.35
CA ALA A 97 -13.30 2.94 -22.15
C ALA A 97 -11.90 2.76 -21.54
N ASN A 98 -10.94 3.60 -21.93
CA ASN A 98 -9.59 3.60 -21.36
C ASN A 98 -9.58 4.05 -19.89
N LEU A 99 -10.39 5.05 -19.52
CA LEU A 99 -10.50 5.51 -18.14
C LEU A 99 -11.18 4.46 -17.25
N LEU A 100 -12.21 3.79 -17.76
CA LEU A 100 -12.82 2.64 -17.08
C LEU A 100 -11.80 1.52 -16.87
N ALA A 101 -11.09 1.10 -17.93
CA ALA A 101 -10.06 0.07 -17.83
C ALA A 101 -8.94 0.45 -16.84
N LYS A 102 -8.59 1.73 -16.73
CA LYS A 102 -7.64 2.23 -15.74
C LYS A 102 -8.18 2.06 -14.32
N ALA A 103 -9.46 2.36 -14.06
CA ALA A 103 -10.07 2.16 -12.74
C ALA A 103 -10.00 0.68 -12.30
N TYR A 104 -10.36 -0.26 -13.18
CA TYR A 104 -10.23 -1.69 -12.91
C TYR A 104 -8.78 -2.12 -12.61
N LYS A 105 -7.83 -1.66 -13.44
CA LYS A 105 -6.39 -1.95 -13.21
C LYS A 105 -5.89 -1.36 -11.90
N SER A 106 -6.34 -0.16 -11.54
CA SER A 106 -6.01 0.49 -10.27
C SER A 106 -6.57 -0.29 -9.08
N ALA A 107 -7.85 -0.66 -9.10
CA ALA A 107 -8.48 -1.47 -8.05
C ALA A 107 -7.77 -2.81 -7.85
N ALA A 108 -7.53 -3.54 -8.94
CA ALA A 108 -6.80 -4.81 -8.92
C ALA A 108 -5.37 -4.64 -8.37
N SER A 109 -4.68 -3.59 -8.81
CA SER A 109 -3.30 -3.32 -8.38
C SER A 109 -3.19 -2.87 -6.93
N ASP A 110 -4.21 -2.24 -6.36
CA ASP A 110 -4.22 -1.77 -4.97
C ASP A 110 -4.46 -2.93 -3.98
N CYS A 111 -4.96 -4.08 -4.43
CA CYS A 111 -5.21 -5.23 -3.56
C CYS A 111 -3.94 -5.76 -2.87
N LEU A 112 -2.80 -5.85 -3.57
CA LEU A 112 -1.54 -6.35 -2.98
C LEU A 112 -1.05 -5.50 -1.79
N PRO A 113 -0.79 -4.18 -1.94
CA PRO A 113 -0.30 -3.39 -0.82
C PRO A 113 -1.28 -3.38 0.37
N ARG A 114 -2.59 -3.44 0.11
CA ARG A 114 -3.63 -3.47 1.14
C ARG A 114 -3.65 -4.81 1.89
N ALA A 115 -3.51 -5.93 1.19
CA ALA A 115 -3.42 -7.24 1.82
C ALA A 115 -2.09 -7.41 2.58
N ALA A 116 -0.98 -6.87 2.04
CA ALA A 116 0.33 -6.90 2.69
C ALA A 116 0.34 -6.06 3.99
N LEU A 117 -0.37 -4.93 4.02
CA LEU A 117 -0.52 -4.10 5.21
C LEU A 117 -1.13 -4.89 6.38
N GLU A 118 -2.04 -5.82 6.10
CA GLU A 118 -2.61 -6.70 7.13
C GLU A 118 -1.57 -7.65 7.73
N PHE A 119 -0.41 -7.85 7.11
CA PHE A 119 0.76 -8.53 7.70
C PHE A 119 1.80 -7.55 8.25
N ASN A 120 1.38 -6.32 8.57
CA ASN A 120 2.21 -5.20 9.04
C ASN A 120 3.24 -4.67 8.04
N VAL A 121 3.19 -5.10 6.77
CA VAL A 121 4.10 -4.60 5.74
C VAL A 121 3.79 -3.13 5.45
N GLY A 122 4.74 -2.25 5.74
CA GLY A 122 4.55 -0.80 5.56
C GLY A 122 3.62 -0.15 6.59
N TRP A 123 3.30 -0.84 7.71
CA TRP A 123 2.36 -0.34 8.71
C TRP A 123 2.71 1.04 9.26
N TYR A 124 3.99 1.36 9.36
CA TYR A 124 4.48 2.65 9.84
C TYR A 124 4.02 3.84 8.98
N LEU A 125 3.59 3.62 7.74
CA LEU A 125 3.01 4.67 6.88
C LEU A 125 1.50 4.87 7.11
N ARG A 126 0.79 3.91 7.74
CA ARG A 126 -0.67 3.96 7.91
C ARG A 126 -1.12 5.05 8.89
N HIS A 127 -0.35 5.25 9.95
CA HIS A 127 -0.71 6.12 11.08
C HIS A 127 0.31 7.25 11.28
N LEU A 128 0.66 7.93 10.19
CA LEU A 128 1.49 9.13 10.28
C LEU A 128 0.74 10.24 11.01
N SER A 129 1.38 10.84 12.02
CA SER A 129 0.91 12.10 12.59
C SER A 129 0.89 13.20 11.52
N ASP A 130 0.12 14.27 11.73
CA ASP A 130 0.05 15.34 10.73
C ASP A 130 1.41 16.00 10.46
N GLN A 131 2.27 16.07 11.48
CA GLN A 131 3.66 16.49 11.31
C GLN A 131 4.46 15.49 10.46
N ALA A 132 4.36 14.19 10.75
CA ALA A 132 5.06 13.16 10.00
C ALA A 132 4.60 13.11 8.53
N LYS A 133 3.30 13.32 8.26
CA LYS A 133 2.75 13.46 6.90
C LYS A 133 3.43 14.57 6.12
N GLN A 134 3.77 15.71 6.75
CA GLN A 134 4.49 16.78 6.06
C GLN A 134 5.95 16.41 5.79
N TRP A 135 6.61 15.72 6.73
CA TRP A 135 8.00 15.33 6.58
C TRP A 135 8.21 14.31 5.47
N VAL A 136 7.37 13.28 5.40
CA VAL A 136 7.54 12.20 4.42
C VAL A 136 7.19 12.60 2.99
N LYS A 137 6.81 13.86 2.72
CA LYS A 137 6.60 14.39 1.36
C LYS A 137 7.89 14.56 0.57
N THR A 138 9.03 14.61 1.24
CA THR A 138 10.34 14.68 0.59
C THR A 138 11.18 13.47 0.97
N ARG A 139 12.16 13.14 0.13
CA ARG A 139 13.10 12.05 0.35
C ARG A 139 13.91 12.23 1.64
N GLU A 140 14.40 13.45 1.88
CA GLU A 140 15.19 13.78 3.07
C GLU A 140 14.35 13.69 4.34
N GLY A 141 13.09 14.14 4.28
CA GLY A 141 12.17 14.05 5.42
C GLY A 141 11.75 12.62 5.71
N LEU A 142 11.51 11.80 4.68
CA LEU A 142 11.32 10.36 4.83
C LEU A 142 12.54 9.69 5.47
N GLN A 143 13.76 10.01 5.02
CA GLN A 143 14.98 9.44 5.59
C GLN A 143 15.12 9.73 7.09
N LYS A 144 14.82 10.97 7.51
CA LYS A 144 14.81 11.36 8.93
C LYS A 144 13.75 10.59 9.72
N TYR A 145 12.56 10.42 9.14
CA TYR A 145 11.47 9.68 9.75
C TYR A 145 11.82 8.18 9.90
N LEU A 146 12.33 7.53 8.86
CA LEU A 146 12.77 6.14 8.95
C LEU A 146 13.92 5.94 9.94
N ALA A 147 14.85 6.90 10.04
CA ALA A 147 15.91 6.86 11.03
C ALA A 147 15.39 6.94 12.48
N SER A 148 14.30 7.68 12.74
CA SER A 148 13.67 7.70 14.07
C SER A 148 12.95 6.39 14.37
N LEU A 149 12.32 5.78 13.36
CA LEU A 149 11.68 4.47 13.48
C LEU A 149 12.70 3.36 13.75
N ASN A 150 13.80 3.29 13.01
CA ASN A 150 14.81 2.23 13.15
C ASN A 150 15.47 2.25 14.53
N LYS A 151 15.68 3.42 15.13
CA LYS A 151 16.12 3.52 16.53
C LYS A 151 15.10 2.88 17.46
N HIS A 152 13.81 3.15 17.30
CA HIS A 152 12.77 2.53 18.12
C HIS A 152 12.56 1.04 17.84
N TRP A 153 12.64 0.62 16.58
CA TRP A 153 12.46 -0.78 16.17
C TRP A 153 13.60 -1.65 16.70
N ALA A 154 14.85 -1.19 16.57
CA ALA A 154 16.03 -1.87 17.12
C ALA A 154 15.99 -1.97 18.66
N LEU A 155 15.47 -0.94 19.34
CA LEU A 155 15.38 -0.92 20.82
C LEU A 155 14.25 -1.79 21.38
N ASN A 156 13.18 -2.08 20.61
CA ASN A 156 11.99 -2.78 21.12
C ASN A 156 11.78 -4.19 20.53
N GLY A 157 12.66 -4.67 19.64
CA GLY A 157 12.66 -6.05 19.16
C GLY A 157 11.59 -6.42 18.12
N GLY A 158 11.03 -5.43 17.40
CA GLY A 158 10.03 -5.65 16.36
C GLY A 158 8.77 -4.77 16.48
N GLY A 159 7.91 -4.81 15.46
CA GLY A 159 6.76 -3.92 15.27
C GLY A 159 5.61 -4.14 16.27
N ARG A 160 5.43 -5.36 16.80
CA ARG A 160 4.36 -5.66 17.79
C ARG A 160 4.38 -4.78 19.05
N ARG A 161 5.54 -4.27 19.48
CA ARG A 161 5.66 -3.35 20.65
C ARG A 161 5.65 -1.86 20.28
N PHE A 162 5.78 -1.53 18.99
CA PHE A 162 5.72 -0.15 18.53
C PHE A 162 4.27 0.38 18.57
N VAL A 163 3.30 -0.48 18.25
CA VAL A 163 1.86 -0.16 18.30
C VAL A 163 1.40 0.16 19.72
N GLU A 164 1.77 -0.67 20.71
CA GLU A 164 1.42 -0.47 22.12
C GLU A 164 1.94 0.87 22.69
N LYS A 165 3.07 1.38 22.18
CA LYS A 165 3.63 2.67 22.61
C LYS A 165 3.02 3.87 21.88
N MET A 166 2.68 3.75 20.60
CA MET A 166 2.03 4.85 19.85
C MET A 166 0.60 5.13 20.37
N GLU A 167 -0.14 4.09 20.78
CA GLU A 167 -1.46 4.25 21.41
C GLU A 167 -1.38 4.93 22.78
N ALA A 168 -0.26 4.81 23.49
CA ALA A 168 -0.03 5.46 24.77
C ALA A 168 0.39 6.94 24.66
N TRP A 169 0.56 7.46 23.45
CA TRP A 169 0.93 8.86 23.17
C TRP A 169 -0.23 9.69 22.58
N ASN A 170 -1.42 9.08 22.46
CA ASN A 170 -2.70 9.78 22.24
C ASN A 170 -3.45 9.95 23.57
#